data_AF-A0A4R5XKC3-F1
#
_entry.id   AF-A0A4R5XKC3-F1
#
_cell.length_a   1.000
_cell.length_b   1.000
_cell.length_c   1.000
_cell.angle_alpha   90.00
_cell.angle_beta   90.00
_cell.angle_gamma   90.00
#
_symmetry.space_group_name_H-M   'P 1'
#
loop_
_entity.id
_entity.type
_entity.pdbx_description
1 polymer ?
#
loop_
_entity_poly.entity_id
_entity_poly.type
_entity_poly.pdbx_seq_one_letter_code
_entity_poly.pdbx_strand_id
1 'polypeptide(L)'
;MNFNITLGFILPWITGIFLYRRVPLLFYTIVPFTALIAVACNQLGVQHGLWHLHPHTTVPIYNSLLIDLGYYPITAAWFTYLLYFTTFKRWQAYSLFFLLLNGFELLAILANKVSYHDKWSIIYSLVIYGIGLFAIDFYYFKVKKAIWALSAPKS
;
A
#
# COMPACT_ATOMS: atom_id res chain seq x y z
N MET A 1 -12.85 -0.46 15.50
CA MET A 1 -13.22 0.67 14.62
C MET A 1 -12.23 1.83 14.72
N ASN A 2 -12.06 2.47 15.90
CA ASN A 2 -11.18 3.66 16.05
C ASN A 2 -9.73 3.44 15.61
N PHE A 3 -9.17 2.24 15.83
CA PHE A 3 -7.80 1.92 15.42
C PHE A 3 -7.61 1.95 13.90
N ASN A 4 -8.51 1.32 13.13
CA ASN A 4 -8.43 1.27 11.66
C ASN A 4 -8.63 2.67 11.05
N ILE A 5 -9.44 3.51 11.70
CA ILE A 5 -9.59 4.91 11.30
C ILE A 5 -8.27 5.67 11.53
N THR A 6 -7.73 5.61 12.74
CA THR A 6 -6.55 6.42 13.10
C THR A 6 -5.30 5.97 12.36
N LEU A 7 -4.96 4.68 12.41
CA LEU A 7 -3.72 4.16 11.81
C LEU A 7 -3.90 3.74 10.35
N GLY A 8 -5.09 3.28 9.98
CA GLY A 8 -5.37 2.89 8.61
C GLY A 8 -5.61 4.09 7.69
N PHE A 9 -6.09 5.23 8.20
CA PHE A 9 -6.46 6.37 7.36
C PHE A 9 -5.86 7.70 7.82
N ILE A 10 -6.18 8.18 9.04
CA ILE A 10 -5.82 9.54 9.47
C ILE A 10 -4.30 9.76 9.46
N LEU A 11 -3.54 8.90 10.15
CA LEU A 11 -2.08 9.04 10.26
C LEU A 11 -1.39 8.92 8.89
N PRO A 12 -1.72 7.93 8.03
CA PRO A 12 -1.23 7.90 6.66
C PRO A 12 -1.50 9.23 5.93
N TRP A 13 -2.74 9.72 5.92
CA TRP A 13 -3.10 10.93 5.18
C TRP A 13 -2.45 12.21 5.71
N ILE A 14 -2.12 12.31 7.00
CA ILE A 14 -1.30 13.43 7.52
C ILE A 14 0.05 13.48 6.80
N THR A 15 0.73 12.33 6.69
CA THR A 15 2.00 12.25 5.94
C THR A 15 1.77 12.36 4.43
N GLY A 16 0.62 11.91 3.94
CA GLY A 16 0.18 12.04 2.57
C GLY A 16 0.05 13.51 2.14
N ILE A 17 -0.52 14.38 2.97
CA ILE A 17 -0.64 15.82 2.69
C ILE A 17 0.76 16.44 2.53
N PHE A 18 1.71 16.07 3.39
CA PHE A 18 3.09 16.51 3.25
C PHE A 18 3.68 16.07 1.89
N LEU A 19 3.47 14.81 1.52
CA LEU A 19 4.00 14.26 0.27
C LEU A 19 3.32 14.88 -0.97
N TYR A 20 2.01 15.13 -0.91
CA TYR A 20 1.24 15.79 -1.97
C TYR A 20 1.81 17.17 -2.28
N ARG A 21 2.17 17.95 -1.26
CA ARG A 21 2.79 19.27 -1.44
C ARG A 21 4.17 19.20 -2.09
N ARG A 22 4.87 18.05 -2.02
CA ARG A 22 6.20 17.85 -2.61
C ARG A 22 6.10 17.33 -4.04
N VAL A 23 5.31 16.28 -4.25
CA VAL A 23 5.17 15.59 -5.54
C VAL A 23 3.70 15.21 -5.77
N PRO A 24 2.86 16.17 -6.23
CA PRO A 24 1.43 15.91 -6.50
C PRO A 24 1.20 14.77 -7.48
N LEU A 25 2.12 14.56 -8.44
CA LEU A 25 2.04 13.51 -9.45
C LEU A 25 1.78 12.12 -8.85
N LEU A 26 2.35 11.81 -7.68
CA LEU A 26 2.16 10.50 -7.04
C LEU A 26 0.70 10.27 -6.61
N PHE A 27 -0.04 11.33 -6.30
CA PHE A 27 -1.45 11.25 -5.90
C PHE A 27 -2.39 11.06 -7.08
N TYR A 28 -1.97 11.45 -8.28
CA TYR A 28 -2.73 11.22 -9.51
C TYR A 28 -2.39 9.89 -10.18
N THR A 29 -1.33 9.19 -9.72
CA THR A 29 -0.81 7.99 -10.38
C THR A 29 -0.75 6.81 -9.43
N ILE A 30 0.11 6.88 -8.41
CA ILE A 30 0.38 5.76 -7.49
C ILE A 30 -0.75 5.52 -6.51
N VAL A 31 -1.25 6.58 -5.87
CA VAL A 31 -2.33 6.47 -4.88
C VAL A 31 -3.57 5.75 -5.42
N PRO A 32 -4.17 6.15 -6.56
CA PRO A 32 -5.36 5.46 -7.08
C PRO A 32 -5.06 4.03 -7.55
N PHE A 33 -3.90 3.80 -8.17
CA PHE A 33 -3.49 2.47 -8.63
C PHE A 33 -3.35 1.48 -7.46
N THR A 34 -2.64 1.88 -6.41
CA THR A 34 -2.45 1.03 -5.23
C THR A 34 -3.76 0.86 -4.45
N ALA A 35 -4.58 1.90 -4.32
CA ALA A 35 -5.88 1.79 -3.66
C ALA A 35 -6.78 0.76 -4.35
N LEU A 36 -6.83 0.77 -5.68
CA LEU A 36 -7.60 -0.20 -6.47
C LEU A 36 -7.12 -1.64 -6.22
N ILE A 37 -5.80 -1.86 -6.27
CA ILE A 37 -5.22 -3.18 -6.01
C ILE A 37 -5.49 -3.63 -4.58
N ALA A 38 -5.31 -2.75 -3.59
CA ALA A 38 -5.54 -3.05 -2.18
C ALA A 38 -6.99 -3.47 -1.95
N VAL A 39 -7.96 -2.69 -2.41
CA VAL A 39 -9.39 -3.04 -2.32
C VAL A 39 -9.65 -4.39 -2.97
N ALA A 40 -9.20 -4.60 -4.21
CA ALA A 40 -9.45 -5.83 -4.95
C ALA A 40 -8.86 -7.06 -4.24
N CYS A 41 -7.59 -7.00 -3.84
CA CYS A 41 -6.91 -8.09 -3.15
C CYS A 41 -7.53 -8.37 -1.78
N ASN A 42 -7.89 -7.34 -1.01
CA ASN A 42 -8.53 -7.55 0.30
C ASN A 42 -9.93 -8.14 0.17
N GLN A 43 -10.74 -7.68 -0.80
CA GLN A 43 -12.05 -8.28 -1.02
C GLN A 43 -11.94 -9.74 -1.45
N LEU A 44 -11.02 -10.07 -2.36
CA LEU A 44 -10.77 -11.46 -2.76
C LEU A 44 -10.29 -12.31 -1.59
N GLY A 45 -9.32 -11.82 -0.81
CA GLY A 45 -8.79 -12.57 0.32
C GLY A 45 -9.83 -12.86 1.39
N VAL A 46 -10.65 -11.87 1.74
CA VAL A 46 -11.74 -12.03 2.70
C VAL A 46 -12.84 -12.94 2.14
N GLN A 47 -13.22 -12.78 0.88
CA GLN A 47 -14.25 -13.61 0.23
C GLN A 47 -13.84 -15.08 0.12
N HIS A 48 -12.56 -15.35 -0.14
CA HIS A 48 -12.01 -16.71 -0.19
C HIS A 48 -11.68 -17.29 1.19
N GLY A 49 -11.96 -16.55 2.28
CA GLY A 49 -11.70 -16.98 3.64
C GLY A 49 -10.21 -17.19 3.92
N LEU A 50 -9.32 -16.43 3.27
CA LEU A 50 -7.88 -16.48 3.51
C LEU A 50 -7.53 -15.77 4.83
N TRP A 51 -8.13 -14.61 5.06
CA TRP A 51 -8.01 -13.84 6.30
C TRP A 51 -9.28 -13.09 6.64
N HIS A 52 -9.42 -12.71 7.90
CA HIS A 52 -10.48 -11.84 8.39
C HIS A 52 -9.90 -10.61 9.09
N LEU A 53 -10.54 -9.47 8.85
CA LEU A 53 -10.23 -8.21 9.51
C LEU A 53 -11.23 -7.94 10.63
N HIS A 54 -10.71 -7.55 11.78
CA HIS A 54 -11.51 -7.27 12.97
C HIS A 54 -11.81 -5.77 13.14
N PRO A 55 -12.98 -5.42 13.70
CA PRO A 55 -14.03 -6.30 14.22
C PRO A 55 -14.88 -6.94 13.12
N HIS A 56 -15.45 -8.12 13.33
CA HIS A 56 -16.40 -8.68 12.35
C HIS A 56 -17.61 -7.75 12.15
N THR A 57 -17.83 -7.32 10.91
CA THR A 57 -18.98 -6.52 10.50
C THR A 57 -19.85 -7.31 9.53
N THR A 58 -21.13 -6.97 9.45
CA THR A 58 -22.06 -7.54 8.47
C THR A 58 -21.63 -7.30 7.03
N VAL A 59 -20.92 -6.19 6.80
CA VAL A 59 -20.36 -5.81 5.49
C VAL A 59 -18.83 -5.77 5.63
N PRO A 60 -18.11 -6.83 5.19
CA PRO A 60 -16.69 -7.01 5.50
C PRO A 60 -15.77 -5.90 4.98
N ILE A 61 -16.12 -5.27 3.84
CA ILE A 61 -15.35 -4.16 3.27
C ILE A 61 -15.20 -2.98 4.22
N TYR A 62 -16.13 -2.75 5.15
CA TYR A 62 -16.02 -1.63 6.11
C TYR A 62 -14.81 -1.75 7.03
N ASN A 63 -14.27 -2.95 7.22
CA ASN A 63 -13.07 -3.15 8.03
C ASN A 63 -11.78 -2.89 7.27
N SER A 64 -11.77 -3.08 5.95
CA SER A 64 -10.60 -2.91 5.09
C SER A 64 -10.54 -1.54 4.44
N LEU A 65 -11.68 -0.92 4.13
CA LEU A 65 -11.77 0.25 3.24
C LEU A 65 -10.84 1.39 3.63
N LEU A 66 -10.77 1.72 4.92
CA LEU A 66 -9.92 2.80 5.41
C LEU A 66 -8.43 2.47 5.29
N ILE A 67 -8.05 1.20 5.45
CA ILE A 67 -6.69 0.71 5.25
C ILE A 67 -6.36 0.69 3.75
N ASP A 68 -7.32 0.24 2.91
CA ASP A 68 -7.21 0.16 1.46
C ASP A 68 -7.09 1.54 0.78
N LEU A 69 -7.71 2.58 1.35
CA LEU A 69 -7.69 3.94 0.84
C LEU A 69 -6.69 4.86 1.55
N GLY A 70 -6.05 4.41 2.63
CA GLY A 70 -5.11 5.19 3.42
C GLY A 70 -3.75 4.53 3.49
N TYR A 71 -3.61 3.56 4.37
CA TYR A 71 -2.35 2.90 4.68
C TYR A 71 -1.62 2.38 3.45
N TYR A 72 -2.26 1.54 2.63
CA TYR A 72 -1.62 0.94 1.45
C TYR A 72 -1.19 1.99 0.41
N PRO A 73 -2.09 2.85 -0.11
CA PRO A 73 -1.73 3.79 -1.16
C PRO A 73 -0.75 4.88 -0.70
N ILE A 74 -0.85 5.36 0.54
CA ILE A 74 0.11 6.36 1.05
C ILE A 74 1.49 5.73 1.30
N THR A 75 1.53 4.48 1.77
CA THR A 75 2.79 3.73 1.90
C THR A 75 3.45 3.54 0.52
N ALA A 76 2.69 3.18 -0.50
CA ALA A 76 3.18 3.08 -1.87
C ALA A 76 3.69 4.43 -2.44
N ALA A 77 3.00 5.53 -2.13
CA ALA A 77 3.44 6.87 -2.50
C ALA A 77 4.77 7.23 -1.84
N TRP A 78 4.95 6.96 -0.54
CA TRP A 78 6.22 7.16 0.15
C TRP A 78 7.36 6.30 -0.39
N PHE A 79 7.09 5.02 -0.65
CA PHE A 79 8.05 4.12 -1.27
C PHE A 79 8.54 4.67 -2.61
N THR A 80 7.59 5.08 -3.47
CA THR A 80 7.90 5.65 -4.79
C THR A 80 8.66 6.97 -4.67
N TYR A 81 8.28 7.83 -3.73
CA TYR A 81 8.97 9.08 -3.46
C TYR A 81 10.44 8.85 -3.09
N LEU A 82 10.71 7.96 -2.14
CA LEU A 82 12.08 7.65 -1.73
C LEU A 82 12.88 7.05 -2.89
N LEU A 83 12.25 6.23 -3.71
CA LEU A 83 12.90 5.52 -4.81
C LEU A 83 13.28 6.43 -6.00
N TYR A 84 12.50 7.48 -6.26
CA TYR A 84 12.61 8.27 -7.50
C TYR A 84 12.90 9.76 -7.30
N PHE A 85 12.66 10.31 -6.10
CA PHE A 85 12.69 11.75 -5.84
C PHE A 85 13.64 12.14 -4.71
N THR A 86 14.36 11.18 -4.14
CA THR A 86 15.37 11.42 -3.11
C THR A 86 16.68 10.72 -3.46
N THR A 87 17.71 10.92 -2.64
CA THR A 87 19.01 10.25 -2.78
C THR A 87 19.06 8.86 -2.16
N PHE A 88 17.93 8.34 -1.65
CA PHE A 88 17.85 6.99 -1.12
C PHE A 88 18.26 5.95 -2.17
N LYS A 89 19.12 5.01 -1.78
CA LYS A 89 19.48 3.90 -2.67
C LYS A 89 18.28 2.97 -2.82
N ARG A 90 18.08 2.40 -4.02
CA ARG A 90 16.95 1.50 -4.31
C ARG A 90 16.83 0.38 -3.26
N TRP A 91 17.93 -0.32 -2.98
CA TRP A 91 17.93 -1.41 -1.99
C TRP A 91 17.53 -0.94 -0.58
N GLN A 92 17.88 0.29 -0.17
CA GLN A 92 17.50 0.85 1.12
C GLN A 92 15.99 1.08 1.19
N ALA A 93 15.40 1.64 0.13
CA ALA A 93 13.96 1.82 0.05
C ALA A 93 13.23 0.47 0.09
N TYR A 94 13.67 -0.51 -0.70
CA TYR A 94 13.09 -1.86 -0.68
C TYR A 94 13.19 -2.51 0.70
N SER A 95 14.37 -2.52 1.33
CA SER A 95 14.55 -3.10 2.66
C SER A 95 13.69 -2.40 3.72
N LEU A 96 13.62 -1.07 3.70
CA LEU A 96 12.82 -0.30 4.64
C LEU A 96 11.33 -0.65 4.53
N PHE A 97 10.77 -0.61 3.32
CA PHE A 97 9.33 -0.87 3.14
C PHE A 97 8.98 -2.34 3.31
N PHE A 98 9.88 -3.24 2.93
CA PHE A 98 9.69 -4.66 3.18
C PHE A 98 9.60 -4.93 4.70
N LEU A 99 10.49 -4.33 5.50
CA LEU A 99 10.44 -4.44 6.95
C LEU A 99 9.21 -3.75 7.55
N LEU A 100 8.84 -2.57 7.07
CA LEU A 100 7.67 -1.83 7.56
C LEU A 100 6.37 -2.62 7.30
N LEU A 101 6.14 -3.10 6.08
CA LEU A 101 4.92 -3.82 5.71
C LEU A 101 4.78 -5.10 6.53
N ASN A 102 5.84 -5.90 6.62
CA ASN A 102 5.83 -7.15 7.39
C ASN A 102 5.77 -6.90 8.91
N GLY A 103 6.43 -5.85 9.40
CA GLY A 103 6.36 -5.44 10.79
C GLY A 103 4.96 -5.02 11.20
N PHE A 104 4.28 -4.22 10.37
CA PHE A 104 2.89 -3.84 10.61
C PHE A 104 1.92 -5.01 10.51
N GLU A 105 2.15 -5.95 9.59
CA GLU A 105 1.38 -7.19 9.52
C GLU A 105 1.48 -8.00 10.82
N LEU A 106 2.71 -8.22 11.30
CA LEU A 106 2.95 -8.93 12.54
C LEU A 106 2.28 -8.22 13.73
N LEU A 107 2.39 -6.90 13.81
CA LEU A 107 1.71 -6.11 14.84
C LEU A 107 0.18 -6.22 14.74
N ALA A 108 -0.37 -6.26 13.52
CA ALA A 108 -1.81 -6.41 13.31
C ALA A 108 -2.32 -7.79 13.74
N ILE A 109 -1.54 -8.86 13.51
CA ILE A 109 -1.83 -10.20 14.02
C ILE A 109 -1.79 -10.21 15.55
N LEU A 110 -0.70 -9.71 16.15
CA LEU A 110 -0.53 -9.66 17.61
C LEU A 110 -1.61 -8.82 18.31
N ALA A 111 -2.12 -7.79 17.64
CA ALA A 111 -3.21 -6.95 18.12
C ALA A 111 -4.62 -7.51 17.83
N ASN A 112 -4.72 -8.74 17.33
CA ASN A 112 -5.96 -9.39 16.90
C ASN A 112 -6.79 -8.54 15.92
N LYS A 113 -6.11 -7.79 15.04
CA LYS A 113 -6.74 -7.01 13.97
C LYS A 113 -6.88 -7.80 12.69
N VAL A 114 -5.97 -8.75 12.48
CA VAL A 114 -5.96 -9.69 11.37
C VAL A 114 -5.90 -11.08 11.95
N SER A 115 -6.76 -11.97 11.49
CA SER A 115 -6.68 -13.39 11.79
C SER A 115 -6.61 -14.17 10.49
N TYR A 116 -5.63 -15.05 10.38
CA TYR A 116 -5.51 -15.96 9.24
C TYR A 116 -6.32 -17.22 9.46
N HIS A 117 -6.83 -17.77 8.36
CA HIS A 117 -7.35 -19.13 8.31
C HIS A 117 -6.28 -20.11 7.82
N ASP A 118 -6.51 -21.41 7.95
CA ASP A 118 -5.53 -22.49 7.68
C ASP A 118 -4.89 -22.46 6.28
N LYS A 119 -5.48 -21.74 5.33
CA LYS A 119 -4.98 -21.59 3.95
C LYS A 119 -4.05 -20.40 3.75
N TRP A 120 -3.87 -19.55 4.76
CA TRP A 120 -3.02 -18.36 4.71
C TRP A 120 -2.04 -18.32 5.88
N SER A 121 -0.89 -17.71 5.65
CA SER A 121 0.19 -17.63 6.63
C SER A 121 0.96 -16.33 6.45
N ILE A 122 1.72 -15.97 7.48
CA ILE A 122 2.55 -14.77 7.46
C ILE A 122 3.61 -14.82 6.34
N ILE A 123 4.02 -16.03 5.94
CA ILE A 123 4.96 -16.24 4.83
C ILE A 123 4.33 -15.81 3.49
N TYR A 124 3.04 -16.12 3.28
CA TYR A 124 2.34 -15.68 2.07
C TYR A 124 2.18 -14.15 2.06
N SER A 125 1.84 -13.54 3.18
CA SER A 125 1.79 -12.08 3.31
C SER A 125 3.14 -11.44 2.98
N LEU A 126 4.24 -12.01 3.48
CA LEU A 126 5.61 -11.56 3.20
C LEU A 126 5.94 -11.59 1.71
N VAL A 127 5.60 -12.69 1.03
CA VAL A 127 5.80 -12.83 -0.41
C VAL A 127 4.95 -11.82 -1.19
N ILE A 128 3.67 -11.69 -0.86
CA ILE A 128 2.74 -10.78 -1.53
C ILE A 128 3.16 -9.32 -1.35
N TYR A 129 3.63 -8.91 -0.17
CA TYR A 129 4.16 -7.56 0.04
C TYR A 129 5.42 -7.31 -0.78
N GLY A 130 6.32 -8.29 -0.89
CA GLY A 130 7.47 -8.21 -1.80
C GLY A 130 7.05 -7.99 -3.26
N ILE A 131 6.12 -8.82 -3.75
CA ILE A 131 5.56 -8.70 -5.12
C ILE A 131 4.89 -7.34 -5.31
N GLY A 132 4.14 -6.86 -4.32
CA GLY A 132 3.49 -5.56 -4.34
C GLY A 132 4.48 -4.40 -4.52
N LEU A 133 5.60 -4.41 -3.80
CA LEU A 133 6.65 -3.40 -3.95
C LEU A 133 7.24 -3.40 -5.36
N PHE A 134 7.54 -4.58 -5.92
CA PHE A 134 8.01 -4.69 -7.30
C PHE A 134 6.97 -4.19 -8.31
N ALA A 135 5.69 -4.52 -8.11
CA ALA A 135 4.61 -4.07 -8.98
C ALA A 135 4.45 -2.54 -8.97
N ILE A 136 4.53 -1.90 -7.79
CA ILE A 136 4.47 -0.43 -7.65
C ILE A 136 5.65 0.23 -8.35
N ASP A 137 6.88 -0.25 -8.12
CA ASP A 137 8.09 0.27 -8.75
C ASP A 137 8.01 0.16 -10.27
N PHE A 138 7.64 -1.01 -10.78
CA PHE A 138 7.48 -1.25 -12.21
C PHE A 138 6.40 -0.36 -12.83
N TYR A 139 5.24 -0.23 -12.18
CA TYR A 139 4.17 0.64 -12.63
C TYR A 139 4.64 2.09 -12.73
N TYR A 140 5.29 2.62 -11.69
CA TYR A 140 5.78 3.99 -11.71
C TYR A 140 6.87 4.22 -12.76
N PHE A 141 7.75 3.25 -12.97
CA PHE A 141 8.75 3.30 -14.04
C PHE A 141 8.07 3.49 -15.42
N LYS A 142 6.97 2.79 -15.68
CA LYS A 142 6.18 2.93 -16.92
C LYS A 142 5.50 4.30 -17.00
N VAL A 143 4.88 4.77 -15.92
CA VAL A 143 4.27 6.10 -15.83
C VAL A 143 5.30 7.19 -16.14
N LYS A 144 6.47 7.15 -15.50
CA LYS A 144 7.57 8.09 -15.73
C LYS A 144 8.01 8.11 -17.20
N LYS A 145 8.17 6.92 -17.81
CA LYS A 145 8.53 6.79 -19.23
C LYS A 145 7.46 7.40 -20.14
N ALA A 146 6.18 7.17 -19.85
CA ALA A 146 5.07 7.70 -20.63
C ALA A 146 5.01 9.24 -20.55
N ILE A 147 5.18 9.82 -19.35
CA ILE A 147 5.21 11.28 -19.16
C ILE A 147 6.36 11.90 -19.97
N TRP A 148 7.55 11.30 -19.93
CA TRP A 148 8.69 11.79 -20.69
C TRP A 148 8.47 11.74 -22.21
N ALA A 149 7.84 10.67 -22.71
CA ALA A 149 7.49 10.55 -24.13
C ALA A 149 6.48 11.63 -24.58
N LEU A 150 5.56 12.05 -23.70
CA LEU A 150 4.60 13.11 -23.99
C LEU A 150 5.23 14.50 -23.95
N SER A 151 6.29 14.70 -23.16
CA SER A 151 6.99 15.99 -23.05
C SER A 151 8.12 16.18 -24.06
N ALA A 152 8.49 15.14 -24.81
CA ALA A 152 9.52 15.23 -25.83
C ALA A 152 9.02 16.06 -27.03
N PRO A 153 9.84 16.99 -27.58
CA PRO A 153 9.47 17.74 -28.77
C PRO A 153 9.22 16.78 -29.92
N LYS A 154 8.08 16.94 -30.61
CA LYS A 154 7.79 16.23 -31.84
C LYS A 154 8.70 16.80 -32.93
N SER A 155 9.64 15.99 -33.41
CA SER A 155 10.48 16.27 -34.58
C SER A 155 9.66 16.30 -35.86
#